data_AF-A0AA40RDS5-F1
#
_entry.id   AF-A0AA40RDS5-F1
#
_cell.length_a   1.000
_cell.length_b   1.000
_cell.length_c   1.000
_cell.angle_alpha   90.00
_cell.angle_beta   90.00
_cell.angle_gamma   90.00
#
_symmetry.space_group_name_H-M   'P 1'
#
loop_
_entity.id
_entity.type
_entity.pdbx_description
1 polymer ?
#
loop_
_entity_poly.entity_id
_entity_poly.type
_entity_poly.pdbx_seq_one_letter_code
_entity_poly.pdbx_strand_id
1 'polypeptide(L)'
;MRIGMWAGVCAVLLAGCAGTPPLEGSWRAPSFVALQAACGGTARDWGADAQPVYSAIYDAYVAKRYRGLSEAGYCTFVNELSARYAAPDASARAGWVAYFNDARAKAISWRAAVDPTLRGG
;
A
#
# COMPACT_ATOMS: atom_id res chain seq x y z
N MET A 1 -46.61 -27.81 -19.49
CA MET A 1 -45.73 -27.85 -18.30
C MET A 1 -44.53 -26.98 -18.56
N ARG A 2 -44.28 -26.00 -17.69
CA ARG A 2 -43.20 -25.01 -17.79
C ARG A 2 -41.90 -25.65 -17.31
N ILE A 3 -40.92 -25.83 -18.18
CA ILE A 3 -39.58 -26.30 -17.79
C ILE A 3 -38.80 -25.06 -17.31
N GLY A 4 -38.58 -25.03 -16.00
CA GLY A 4 -38.00 -23.91 -15.27
C GLY A 4 -36.52 -23.72 -15.55
N MET A 5 -36.18 -22.45 -15.67
CA MET A 5 -34.84 -21.87 -15.69
C MET A 5 -34.09 -22.19 -14.40
N TRP A 6 -32.99 -22.93 -14.49
CA TRP A 6 -31.96 -23.03 -13.44
C TRP A 6 -30.62 -22.60 -14.03
N ALA A 7 -30.45 -21.28 -14.16
CA ALA A 7 -29.13 -20.70 -14.36
C ALA A 7 -28.39 -20.76 -13.02
N GLY A 8 -27.56 -21.78 -12.85
CA GLY A 8 -26.64 -21.88 -11.73
C GLY A 8 -25.68 -20.70 -11.75
N VAL A 9 -25.80 -19.83 -10.75
CA VAL A 9 -24.88 -18.72 -10.51
C VAL A 9 -23.57 -19.30 -9.99
N CYS A 10 -22.64 -19.59 -10.89
CA CYS A 10 -21.23 -19.76 -10.57
C CYS A 10 -20.51 -18.43 -10.82
N ALA A 11 -20.73 -17.44 -9.95
CA ALA A 11 -19.89 -16.24 -9.92
C ALA A 11 -18.78 -16.44 -8.89
N VAL A 12 -17.66 -16.92 -9.41
CA VAL A 12 -16.36 -17.10 -8.76
C VAL A 12 -15.96 -15.82 -8.00
N LEU A 13 -15.59 -15.96 -6.73
CA LEU A 13 -14.98 -14.91 -5.91
C LEU A 13 -13.67 -14.44 -6.56
N LEU A 14 -13.71 -13.36 -7.34
CA LEU A 14 -12.54 -12.72 -7.97
C LEU A 14 -11.71 -11.87 -6.98
N ALA A 15 -11.67 -12.21 -5.70
CA ALA A 15 -10.88 -11.50 -4.69
C ALA A 15 -9.39 -11.94 -4.63
N GLY A 16 -8.90 -12.61 -5.69
CA GLY A 16 -7.59 -13.27 -5.70
C GLY A 16 -6.54 -12.71 -6.66
N CYS A 17 -6.83 -11.64 -7.40
CA CYS A 17 -5.85 -11.07 -8.34
C CYS A 17 -4.86 -10.18 -7.57
N ALA A 18 -3.78 -10.79 -7.06
CA ALA A 18 -2.65 -10.12 -6.38
C ALA A 18 -3.07 -9.21 -5.21
N GLY A 19 -3.73 -9.78 -4.21
CA GLY A 19 -4.17 -9.05 -3.02
C GLY A 19 -3.00 -8.39 -2.29
N THR A 20 -3.09 -7.07 -2.10
CA THR A 20 -2.24 -6.39 -1.11
C THR A 20 -2.47 -7.06 0.24
N PRO A 21 -1.41 -7.27 1.05
CA PRO A 21 -1.59 -7.94 2.32
C PRO A 21 -2.60 -7.18 3.20
N PRO A 22 -3.27 -7.87 4.14
CA PRO A 22 -4.13 -7.19 5.10
C PRO A 22 -3.29 -6.28 6.00
N LEU A 23 -3.92 -5.28 6.62
CA LEU A 23 -3.23 -4.27 7.46
C LEU A 23 -2.56 -4.91 8.68
N GLU A 24 -3.09 -6.02 9.17
CA GLU A 24 -2.55 -6.84 10.24
C GLU A 24 -1.24 -7.53 9.84
N GLY A 25 -0.89 -7.49 8.56
CA GLY A 25 0.27 -8.16 8.00
C GLY A 25 -0.01 -9.61 7.64
N SER A 26 1.03 -10.29 7.19
CA SER A 26 0.99 -11.73 6.90
C SER A 26 2.34 -12.34 7.23
N TRP A 27 2.44 -13.65 7.10
CA TRP A 27 3.73 -14.33 7.28
C TRP A 27 4.84 -13.85 6.32
N ARG A 28 4.49 -13.19 5.20
CA ARG A 28 5.45 -12.61 4.23
C ARG A 28 5.58 -11.08 4.32
N ALA A 29 4.72 -10.40 5.08
CA ALA A 29 4.66 -8.93 5.09
C ALA A 29 4.43 -8.41 6.51
N PRO A 30 5.24 -7.45 7.00
CA PRO A 30 5.00 -6.84 8.30
C PRO A 30 3.63 -6.15 8.35
N SER A 31 3.06 -6.03 9.55
CA SER A 31 1.82 -5.27 9.74
C SER A 31 2.01 -3.79 9.43
N PHE A 32 0.94 -3.10 9.07
CA PHE A 32 0.97 -1.67 8.76
C PHE A 32 1.47 -0.84 9.95
N VAL A 33 1.09 -1.23 11.17
CA VAL A 33 1.58 -0.60 12.41
C VAL A 33 3.08 -0.81 12.55
N ALA A 34 3.59 -2.02 12.33
CA ALA A 34 5.02 -2.31 12.43
C ALA A 34 5.84 -1.52 11.40
N LEU A 35 5.32 -1.36 10.18
CA LEU A 35 5.98 -0.56 9.15
C LEU A 35 6.11 0.91 9.54
N GLN A 36 5.06 1.50 10.11
CA GLN A 36 5.08 2.89 10.58
C GLN A 36 6.00 3.08 11.80
N ALA A 37 5.95 2.14 12.75
CA ALA A 37 6.74 2.20 13.98
C ALA A 37 8.25 1.95 13.76
N ALA A 38 8.65 1.41 12.60
CA ALA A 38 10.05 1.13 12.28
C ALA A 38 10.96 2.37 12.30
N CYS A 39 10.38 3.58 12.30
CA CYS A 39 11.12 4.85 12.36
C CYS A 39 11.06 5.55 13.73
N GLY A 40 10.67 4.83 14.79
CA GLY A 40 10.62 5.34 16.16
C GLY A 40 9.43 6.24 16.48
N GLY A 41 8.48 6.38 15.54
CA GLY A 41 7.24 7.14 15.72
C GLY A 41 6.04 6.26 16.09
N THR A 42 4.92 6.90 16.42
CA THR A 42 3.63 6.21 16.60
C THR A 42 2.93 6.01 15.26
N ALA A 43 2.30 4.85 15.08
CA ALA A 43 1.46 4.62 13.91
C ALA A 43 0.29 5.62 13.88
N ARG A 44 0.07 6.22 12.70
CA ARG A 44 -1.03 7.14 12.42
C ARG A 44 -2.26 6.35 11.97
N ASP A 45 -3.43 6.87 12.31
CA ASP A 45 -4.68 6.48 11.66
C ASP A 45 -4.82 7.21 10.32
N TRP A 46 -5.02 6.43 9.26
CA TRP A 46 -5.12 6.90 7.87
C TRP A 46 -6.55 6.82 7.32
N GLY A 47 -7.51 6.34 8.13
CA GLY A 47 -8.90 6.18 7.76
C GLY A 47 -9.06 5.45 6.42
N ALA A 48 -9.77 6.08 5.49
CA ALA A 48 -10.04 5.53 4.16
C ALA A 48 -8.78 5.27 3.30
N ASP A 49 -7.64 5.89 3.63
CA ASP A 49 -6.39 5.72 2.88
C ASP A 49 -5.45 4.66 3.50
N ALA A 50 -5.87 3.93 4.54
CA ALA A 50 -5.01 2.96 5.21
C ALA A 50 -4.43 1.90 4.25
N GLN A 51 -5.26 1.27 3.43
CA GLN A 51 -4.80 0.24 2.48
C GLN A 51 -3.85 0.78 1.40
N PRO A 52 -4.15 1.88 0.69
CA PRO A 52 -3.21 2.39 -0.30
C PRO A 52 -1.92 2.92 0.34
N VAL A 53 -1.97 3.54 1.53
CA VAL A 53 -0.75 4.00 2.24
C VAL A 53 0.08 2.81 2.71
N TYR A 54 -0.55 1.76 3.24
CA TYR A 54 0.13 0.51 3.58
C TYR A 54 0.90 -0.05 2.38
N SER A 55 0.26 -0.07 1.20
CA SER A 55 0.89 -0.54 -0.03
C SER A 55 2.16 0.26 -0.38
N ALA A 56 2.07 1.60 -0.33
CA ALA A 56 3.20 2.48 -0.63
C ALA A 56 4.36 2.32 0.36
N ILE A 57 4.06 2.23 1.66
CA ILE A 57 5.08 2.01 2.70
C ILE A 57 5.67 0.61 2.56
N TYR A 58 4.87 -0.40 2.23
CA TYR A 58 5.35 -1.77 1.99
C TYR A 58 6.34 -1.81 0.80
N ASP A 59 6.04 -1.15 -0.31
CA ASP A 59 6.95 -1.09 -1.46
C ASP A 59 8.29 -0.43 -1.10
N ALA A 60 8.25 0.69 -0.35
CA ALA A 60 9.45 1.33 0.17
C ALA A 60 10.21 0.44 1.18
N TYR A 61 9.50 -0.32 2.01
CA TYR A 61 10.09 -1.29 2.95
C TYR A 61 10.80 -2.43 2.20
N VAL A 62 10.21 -2.98 1.14
CA VAL A 62 10.86 -4.00 0.31
C VAL A 62 12.13 -3.42 -0.31
N ALA A 63 12.08 -2.21 -0.87
CA ALA A 63 13.27 -1.53 -1.37
C ALA A 63 14.35 -1.38 -0.29
N LYS A 64 13.97 -0.98 0.94
CA LYS A 64 14.89 -0.87 2.08
C LYS A 64 15.52 -2.23 2.44
N ARG A 65 14.69 -3.27 2.56
CA ARG A 65 15.09 -4.63 2.94
C ARG A 65 16.15 -5.19 1.98
N TYR A 66 16.01 -4.89 0.69
CA TYR A 66 16.94 -5.33 -0.36
C TYR A 66 17.96 -4.25 -0.74
N ARG A 67 18.21 -3.28 0.14
CA ARG A 67 19.26 -2.24 0.02
C ARG A 67 19.11 -1.28 -1.18
N GLY A 68 17.94 -1.23 -1.82
CA GLY A 68 17.61 -0.23 -2.86
C GLY A 68 17.17 1.12 -2.28
N LEU A 69 16.92 1.19 -0.98
CA LEU A 69 16.61 2.41 -0.24
C LEU A 69 17.35 2.36 1.11
N SER A 70 17.94 3.47 1.55
CA SER A 70 18.55 3.53 2.88
C SER A 70 17.49 3.57 3.98
N GLU A 71 17.86 3.20 5.21
CA GLU A 71 16.95 3.30 6.36
C GLU A 71 16.49 4.74 6.60
N ALA A 72 17.41 5.70 6.52
CA ALA A 72 17.09 7.12 6.60
C ALA A 72 16.11 7.54 5.48
N GLY A 73 16.32 7.07 4.24
CA GLY A 73 15.42 7.35 3.11
C GLY A 73 14.00 6.78 3.32
N TYR A 74 13.90 5.56 3.85
CA TYR A 74 12.62 4.96 4.24
C TYR A 74 11.92 5.80 5.31
N CYS A 75 12.64 6.23 6.35
CA CYS A 75 12.02 7.01 7.42
C CYS A 75 11.63 8.42 7.01
N THR A 76 12.42 9.08 6.16
CA THR A 76 12.01 10.35 5.54
C THR A 76 10.71 10.17 4.76
N PHE A 77 10.59 9.11 3.96
CA PHE A 77 9.37 8.83 3.19
C PHE A 77 8.13 8.64 4.10
N VAL A 78 8.22 7.79 5.13
CA VAL A 78 7.10 7.54 6.06
C VAL A 78 6.70 8.83 6.80
N ASN A 79 7.67 9.61 7.27
CA ASN A 79 7.43 10.84 8.00
C ASN A 79 6.80 11.92 7.11
N GLU A 80 7.27 12.07 5.87
CA GLU A 80 6.69 13.02 4.91
C GLU A 80 5.25 12.67 4.53
N LEU A 81 4.93 11.38 4.33
CA LEU A 81 3.55 10.95 4.13
C LEU A 81 2.67 11.39 5.31
N SER A 82 3.14 11.15 6.53
CA SER A 82 2.38 11.48 7.75
C SER A 82 2.20 12.99 7.91
N ALA A 83 3.21 13.79 7.55
CA ALA A 83 3.18 15.23 7.65
C ALA A 83 2.23 15.89 6.62
N ARG A 84 2.07 15.29 5.43
CA ARG A 84 1.21 15.83 4.35
C ARG A 84 -0.20 15.25 4.32
N TYR A 85 -0.49 14.26 5.16
CA TYR A 85 -1.80 13.61 5.16
C TYR A 85 -2.94 14.60 5.41
N ALA A 86 -3.97 14.52 4.58
CA ALA A 86 -5.22 15.24 4.75
C ALA A 86 -6.39 14.27 4.63
N ALA A 87 -7.25 14.24 5.66
CA ALA A 87 -8.45 13.43 5.69
C ALA A 87 -9.39 13.75 4.51
N PRO A 88 -10.28 12.83 4.10
CA PRO A 88 -11.14 12.99 2.92
C PRO A 88 -12.00 14.27 2.89
N ASP A 89 -12.41 14.78 4.04
CA ASP A 89 -13.24 15.97 4.23
C ASP A 89 -12.44 17.26 4.43
N ALA A 90 -11.12 17.18 4.53
CA ALA A 90 -10.26 18.34 4.71
C ALA A 90 -10.15 19.17 3.43
N SER A 91 -10.10 20.50 3.57
CA SER A 91 -9.89 21.42 2.44
C SER A 91 -8.60 21.14 1.67
N ALA A 92 -7.57 20.62 2.34
CA ALA A 92 -6.29 20.23 1.75
C ALA A 92 -6.30 18.87 1.03
N ARG A 93 -7.45 18.18 0.95
CA ARG A 93 -7.55 16.81 0.40
C ARG A 93 -7.00 16.68 -1.01
N ALA A 94 -7.31 17.61 -1.89
CA ALA A 94 -6.84 17.58 -3.27
C ALA A 94 -5.29 17.60 -3.35
N GLY A 95 -4.64 18.38 -2.49
CA GLY A 95 -3.18 18.45 -2.38
C GLY A 95 -2.58 17.13 -1.88
N TRP A 96 -3.21 16.49 -0.89
CA TRP A 96 -2.80 15.17 -0.43
C TRP A 96 -2.91 14.11 -1.54
N VAL A 97 -4.03 14.06 -2.27
CA VAL A 97 -4.23 13.07 -3.35
C VAL A 97 -3.17 13.22 -4.43
N ALA A 98 -2.88 14.45 -4.86
CA ALA A 98 -1.84 14.71 -5.86
C ALA A 98 -0.46 14.24 -5.37
N TYR A 99 -0.04 14.69 -4.18
CA TYR A 99 1.23 14.30 -3.58
C TYR A 99 1.36 12.78 -3.40
N PHE A 100 0.29 12.14 -2.89
CA PHE A 100 0.32 10.72 -2.58
C PHE A 100 0.42 9.85 -3.83
N ASN A 101 -0.18 10.27 -4.94
CA ASN A 101 0.00 9.59 -6.23
C ASN A 101 1.48 9.59 -6.68
N ASP A 102 2.16 10.73 -6.56
CA ASP A 102 3.60 10.82 -6.87
C ASP A 102 4.44 9.98 -5.90
N ALA A 103 4.10 10.02 -4.61
CA ALA A 103 4.78 9.23 -3.59
C ALA A 103 4.65 7.72 -3.84
N ARG A 104 3.48 7.26 -4.29
CA ARG A 104 3.24 5.86 -4.69
C ARG A 104 4.09 5.47 -5.90
N ALA A 105 4.12 6.30 -6.94
CA ALA A 105 4.93 6.06 -8.13
C ALA A 105 6.43 5.95 -7.77
N LYS A 106 6.90 6.80 -6.85
CA LYS A 106 8.26 6.73 -6.32
C LYS A 106 8.53 5.40 -5.59
N ALA A 107 7.65 5.02 -4.66
CA ALA A 107 7.82 3.80 -3.88
C ALA A 107 7.86 2.53 -4.75
N ILE A 108 6.94 2.41 -5.71
CA ILE A 108 6.91 1.25 -6.61
C ILE A 108 8.16 1.21 -7.51
N SER A 109 8.67 2.36 -7.97
CA SER A 109 9.91 2.41 -8.75
C SER A 109 11.13 1.90 -7.97
N TRP A 110 11.24 2.23 -6.68
CA TRP A 110 12.30 1.71 -5.83
C TRP A 110 12.19 0.21 -5.64
N ARG A 111 10.98 -0.31 -5.46
CA ARG A 111 10.77 -1.75 -5.35
C ARG A 111 11.13 -2.44 -6.67
N ALA A 112 10.70 -1.91 -7.80
CA ALA A 112 11.05 -2.43 -9.11
C ALA A 112 12.58 -2.40 -9.37
N ALA A 113 13.34 -1.54 -8.68
CA ALA A 113 14.81 -1.56 -8.73
C ALA A 113 15.45 -2.79 -8.06
N VAL A 114 14.73 -3.48 -7.17
CA VAL A 114 15.25 -4.62 -6.39
C VAL A 114 14.44 -5.91 -6.54
N ASP A 115 13.22 -5.83 -7.08
CA ASP A 115 12.29 -6.94 -7.29
C ASP A 115 12.03 -7.11 -8.79
N PRO A 116 12.74 -8.04 -9.47
CA PRO A 116 12.59 -8.26 -10.89
C PRO A 116 11.18 -8.73 -11.30
N THR A 117 10.38 -9.26 -10.38
CA THR A 117 9.01 -9.72 -10.69
C THR A 117 8.07 -8.58 -11.06
N LEU A 118 8.44 -7.33 -10.73
CA LEU A 118 7.71 -6.12 -11.12
C LEU A 118 8.19 -5.51 -12.44
N ARG A 119 9.33 -5.96 -12.96
CA ARG A 119 9.78 -5.63 -14.30
C ARG A 119 9.12 -6.65 -15.20
N GLY A 120 7.97 -6.31 -15.78
CA GLY A 120 7.42 -7.12 -16.87
C GLY A 120 8.55 -7.41 -17.87
N GLY A 121 8.78 -8.70 -18.16
CA GLY A 121 9.86 -9.14 -19.04
C GLY A 121 9.80 -8.52 -20.43
#